data_AF-A0A4W5KXP2-F1
#
_entry.id   AF-A0A4W5KXP2-F1
#
_cell.length_a   1.000
_cell.length_b   1.000
_cell.length_c   1.000
_cell.angle_alpha   90.00
_cell.angle_beta   90.00
_cell.angle_gamma   90.00
#
_symmetry.space_group_name_H-M   'P 1'
#
loop_
_entity.id
_entity.type
_entity.pdbx_description
1 polymer ?
#
loop_
_entity_poly.entity_id
_entity_poly.type
_entity_poly.pdbx_seq_one_letter_code
_entity_poly.pdbx_strand_id
1 'polypeptide(L)'
;MRNSCLALSNSGDAAGGRLTGEMLLENVYTEIDCLLSQGILNNSREVSGLLGAVENAMKLIGPQLRDNHTTLETDHTATELAVRRGHTPPTGPISLANGNARLDTSWETTTGNGTYPGFALAGLVSYKTMERSVNNSFQYLTDTDTDTDTATATASKPSYQISSKVVTAFVSNPATDHLAQPVSLTFKHLQVRAESAEMSYTCVFWSEGRVQEAGGAWSRRGCTKVTSNATHTVCSCTHLSSFAVLMALYPVKHTFELRLLTWLGLSVSVVCLLLCILTFWLCRSIQGTRTTIHLHLCVCLFIADLVFISGISHTESKGGCKVVAGLLHLFFLGSFSWMLLEGVQLYLMVVLVFNSTIRPLYLYAVGYGLPLAIVIISAITNPDGYGTTQQ
;
A
#
# COMPACT_ATOMS: atom_id res chain seq x y z
N MET A 1 -11.70 -9.84 -32.70
CA MET A 1 -10.80 -10.77 -33.42
C MET A 1 -10.84 -10.65 -34.94
N ARG A 2 -11.99 -10.41 -35.60
CA ARG A 2 -12.07 -10.36 -37.09
C ARG A 2 -11.44 -9.11 -37.74
N ASN A 3 -11.32 -8.01 -37.00
CA ASN A 3 -10.86 -6.73 -37.54
C ASN A 3 -9.33 -6.54 -37.46
N SER A 4 -8.63 -7.30 -36.61
CA SER A 4 -7.17 -7.21 -36.45
C SER A 4 -6.40 -7.98 -37.53
N CYS A 5 -7.01 -8.98 -38.19
CA CYS A 5 -6.39 -9.69 -39.32
C CYS A 5 -6.48 -8.91 -40.64
N LEU A 6 -7.34 -7.89 -40.75
CA LEU A 6 -7.48 -7.09 -41.97
C LEU A 6 -6.33 -6.08 -42.17
N ALA A 7 -5.63 -5.70 -41.10
CA ALA A 7 -4.43 -4.86 -41.20
C ALA A 7 -3.23 -5.62 -41.83
N LEU A 8 -3.18 -6.95 -41.69
CA LEU A 8 -2.19 -7.81 -42.35
C LEU A 8 -2.53 -8.11 -43.83
N SER A 9 -3.78 -7.90 -44.25
CA SER A 9 -4.21 -8.11 -45.64
C SER A 9 -4.03 -6.87 -46.52
N ASN A 10 -4.04 -5.67 -45.95
CA ASN A 10 -3.97 -4.41 -46.71
C ASN A 10 -2.56 -3.84 -46.87
N SER A 11 -1.54 -4.48 -46.29
CA SER A 11 -0.12 -4.18 -46.60
C SER A 11 0.41 -4.95 -47.80
N GLY A 12 -0.43 -5.75 -48.47
CA GLY A 12 -0.04 -6.65 -49.57
C GLY A 12 0.23 -5.99 -50.93
N ASP A 13 -0.02 -4.69 -51.10
CA ASP A 13 0.08 -4.03 -52.42
C ASP A 13 1.21 -2.99 -52.57
N ALA A 14 2.22 -3.01 -51.69
CA ALA A 14 3.43 -2.22 -51.90
C ALA A 14 4.71 -3.01 -51.56
N ALA A 15 5.39 -3.44 -52.64
CA ALA A 15 6.76 -3.92 -52.70
C ALA A 15 7.07 -5.27 -52.03
N GLY A 16 7.56 -6.21 -52.84
CA GLY A 16 8.22 -7.45 -52.39
C GLY A 16 9.56 -7.19 -51.68
N GLY A 17 9.50 -6.55 -50.52
CA GLY A 17 10.61 -6.37 -49.59
C GLY A 17 10.68 -7.53 -48.60
N ARG A 18 11.85 -8.14 -48.45
CA ARG A 18 12.12 -9.18 -47.45
C ARG A 18 11.85 -8.61 -46.05
N LEU A 19 10.88 -9.16 -45.33
CA LEU A 19 10.59 -8.76 -43.95
C LEU A 19 11.85 -8.97 -43.07
N THR A 20 12.36 -7.90 -42.45
CA THR A 20 13.51 -7.95 -41.54
C THR A 20 13.06 -8.23 -40.11
N GLY A 21 13.93 -8.81 -39.27
CA GLY A 21 13.63 -9.06 -37.86
C GLY A 21 13.26 -7.80 -37.07
N GLU A 22 13.83 -6.65 -37.45
CA GLU A 22 13.52 -5.34 -36.86
C GLU A 22 12.09 -4.90 -37.16
N MET A 23 11.62 -5.05 -38.40
CA MET A 23 10.23 -4.74 -38.76
C MET A 23 9.24 -5.67 -38.04
N LEU A 24 9.59 -6.93 -37.84
CA LEU A 24 8.79 -7.86 -37.04
C LEU A 24 8.72 -7.42 -35.57
N LEU A 25 9.85 -6.98 -35.01
CA LEU A 25 9.93 -6.48 -33.65
C LEU A 25 9.03 -5.26 -33.47
N GLU A 26 9.17 -4.24 -34.31
CA GLU A 26 8.35 -3.02 -34.24
C GLU A 26 6.86 -3.32 -34.38
N ASN A 27 6.46 -4.21 -35.30
CA ASN A 27 5.05 -4.59 -35.46
C ASN A 27 4.49 -5.26 -34.19
N VAL A 28 5.24 -6.18 -33.58
CA VAL A 28 4.82 -6.82 -32.33
C VAL A 28 4.70 -5.80 -31.20
N TYR A 29 5.65 -4.89 -31.07
CA TYR A 29 5.61 -3.84 -30.05
C TYR A 29 4.46 -2.86 -30.25
N THR A 30 4.17 -2.48 -31.49
CA THR A 30 3.03 -1.60 -31.81
C THR A 30 1.71 -2.24 -31.38
N GLU A 31 1.54 -3.55 -31.59
CA GLU A 31 0.34 -4.28 -31.15
C GLU A 31 0.27 -4.39 -29.62
N ILE A 32 1.40 -4.66 -28.94
CA ILE A 32 1.46 -4.70 -27.47
C ILE A 32 1.11 -3.33 -26.89
N ASP A 33 1.68 -2.26 -27.43
CA ASP A 33 1.45 -0.88 -27.00
C ASP A 33 -0.03 -0.49 -27.18
N CYS A 34 -0.63 -0.87 -28.31
CA CYS A 34 -2.07 -0.73 -28.56
C CYS A 34 -2.91 -1.46 -27.50
N LEU A 35 -2.59 -2.72 -27.18
CA LEU A 35 -3.31 -3.50 -26.16
C LEU A 35 -3.18 -2.89 -24.75
N LEU A 36 -1.99 -2.39 -24.41
CA LEU A 36 -1.72 -1.76 -23.12
C LEU A 36 -2.37 -0.38 -22.99
N SER A 37 -2.45 0.39 -24.09
CA SER A 37 -3.09 1.72 -24.11
C SER A 37 -4.61 1.64 -23.90
N GLN A 38 -5.25 0.61 -24.46
CA GLN A 38 -6.70 0.40 -24.34
C GLN A 38 -7.12 -0.10 -22.95
N GLY A 39 -6.17 -0.45 -22.08
CA GLY A 39 -6.45 -0.96 -20.73
C GLY A 39 -7.22 -2.28 -20.75
N ILE A 40 -7.07 -3.08 -21.81
CA ILE A 40 -7.87 -4.29 -22.03
C ILE A 40 -7.57 -5.39 -21.00
N LEU A 41 -6.41 -5.35 -20.33
CA LEU A 41 -6.00 -6.31 -19.31
C LEU A 41 -6.83 -6.16 -18.03
N ASN A 42 -8.04 -6.72 -18.01
CA ASN A 42 -9.00 -6.59 -16.93
C ASN A 42 -9.02 -7.81 -15.99
N ASN A 43 -8.43 -8.93 -16.41
CA ASN A 43 -8.32 -10.14 -15.61
C ASN A 43 -6.92 -10.77 -15.67
N SER A 44 -6.62 -11.63 -14.69
CA SER A 44 -5.31 -12.29 -14.60
C SER A 44 -5.06 -13.33 -15.72
N ARG A 45 -6.09 -13.75 -16.46
CA ARG A 45 -5.97 -14.66 -17.61
C ARG A 45 -5.37 -13.92 -18.82
N GLU A 46 -5.89 -12.74 -19.13
CA GLU A 46 -5.39 -11.87 -20.22
C GLU A 46 -3.95 -11.44 -19.96
N VAL A 47 -3.62 -11.12 -18.70
CA VAL A 47 -2.23 -10.80 -18.32
C VAL A 47 -1.31 -11.99 -18.60
N SER A 48 -1.68 -13.19 -18.16
CA SER A 48 -0.87 -14.40 -18.39
C SER A 48 -0.71 -14.67 -19.89
N GLY A 49 -1.80 -14.54 -20.66
CA GLY A 49 -1.78 -14.70 -22.11
C GLY A 49 -0.87 -13.69 -22.81
N LEU A 50 -0.88 -12.42 -22.39
CA LEU A 50 0.01 -11.39 -22.94
C LEU A 50 1.47 -11.68 -22.60
N LEU A 51 1.78 -11.96 -21.34
CA LEU A 51 3.15 -12.22 -20.89
C LEU A 51 3.78 -13.39 -21.67
N GLY A 52 3.06 -14.50 -21.79
CA GLY A 52 3.51 -15.66 -22.58
C GLY A 52 3.58 -15.39 -24.08
N ALA A 53 2.65 -14.61 -24.64
CA ALA A 53 2.68 -14.25 -26.06
C ALA A 53 3.90 -13.37 -26.40
N VAL A 54 4.22 -12.39 -25.54
CA VAL A 54 5.39 -11.53 -25.71
C VAL A 54 6.66 -12.36 -25.63
N GLU A 55 6.82 -13.22 -24.63
CA GLU A 55 8.00 -14.08 -24.49
C GLU A 55 8.22 -14.95 -25.74
N ASN A 56 7.17 -15.63 -26.21
CA ASN A 56 7.26 -16.49 -27.39
C ASN A 56 7.58 -15.70 -28.67
N ALA A 57 6.97 -14.53 -28.85
CA ALA A 57 7.24 -13.66 -30.00
C ALA A 57 8.71 -13.20 -30.00
N MET A 58 9.25 -12.77 -28.85
CA MET A 58 10.64 -12.32 -28.76
C MET A 58 11.63 -13.46 -29.01
N LYS A 59 11.36 -14.66 -28.50
CA LYS A 59 12.20 -15.85 -28.78
C LYS A 59 12.22 -16.20 -30.27
N LEU A 60 11.11 -15.97 -30.99
CA LEU A 60 11.03 -16.18 -32.44
C LEU A 60 11.74 -15.08 -33.24
N ILE A 61 11.63 -13.82 -32.82
CA ILE A 61 12.16 -12.65 -33.54
C ILE A 61 13.65 -12.45 -33.28
N GLY A 62 14.13 -12.70 -32.05
CA GLY A 62 15.53 -12.49 -31.67
C GLY A 62 16.55 -13.10 -32.64
N PRO A 63 16.40 -14.36 -33.09
CA PRO A 63 17.27 -14.97 -34.09
C PRO A 63 17.21 -14.36 -35.49
N GLN A 64 16.29 -13.44 -35.77
CA GLN A 64 16.19 -12.72 -37.05
C GLN A 64 16.77 -11.31 -37.00
N LEU A 65 17.16 -10.82 -35.81
CA LEU A 65 17.76 -9.50 -35.62
C LEU A 65 19.16 -9.41 -36.23
N ARG A 66 19.47 -8.27 -36.84
CA ARG A 66 20.76 -8.07 -37.49
C ARG A 66 21.87 -7.77 -36.47
N ASP A 67 21.56 -6.95 -35.49
CA ASP A 67 22.49 -6.52 -34.46
C ASP A 67 22.55 -7.51 -33.29
N ASN A 68 23.72 -7.55 -32.63
CA ASN A 68 23.91 -8.36 -31.43
C ASN A 68 23.23 -7.76 -30.19
N HIS A 69 22.87 -6.48 -30.25
CA HIS A 69 22.21 -5.77 -29.17
C HIS A 69 21.15 -4.85 -29.75
N THR A 70 19.92 -4.97 -29.28
CA THR A 70 18.77 -4.20 -29.77
C THR A 70 17.99 -3.66 -28.61
N THR A 71 17.84 -2.34 -28.57
CA THR A 71 17.03 -1.63 -27.58
C THR A 71 15.83 -1.01 -28.27
N LEU A 72 14.66 -1.16 -27.68
CA LEU A 72 13.43 -0.55 -28.17
C LEU A 72 12.64 0.02 -27.00
N GLU A 73 12.14 1.24 -27.14
CA GLU A 73 11.33 1.89 -26.12
C GLU A 73 10.07 2.50 -26.77
N THR A 74 8.91 2.17 -26.19
CA THR A 74 7.60 2.71 -26.57
C THR A 74 6.98 3.44 -25.38
N ASP A 75 5.77 3.98 -25.54
CA ASP A 75 5.04 4.66 -24.47
C ASP A 75 4.66 3.70 -23.34
N HIS A 76 4.36 2.44 -23.65
CA HIS A 76 3.93 1.44 -22.67
C HIS A 76 4.92 0.31 -22.41
N THR A 77 6.02 0.20 -23.16
CA THR A 77 7.02 -0.87 -22.98
C THR A 77 8.44 -0.36 -23.17
N ALA A 78 9.41 -1.08 -22.57
CA ALA A 78 10.83 -0.83 -22.79
C ALA A 78 11.57 -2.16 -22.79
N THR A 79 12.40 -2.39 -23.80
CA THR A 79 13.00 -3.69 -24.05
C THR A 79 14.44 -3.60 -24.46
N GLU A 80 15.20 -4.59 -24.01
CA GLU A 80 16.57 -4.81 -24.42
C GLU A 80 16.79 -6.28 -24.73
N LEU A 81 17.32 -6.55 -25.91
CA LEU A 81 17.62 -7.88 -26.42
C LEU A 81 19.11 -7.97 -26.72
N ALA A 82 19.71 -9.09 -26.36
CA ALA A 82 21.07 -9.42 -26.74
C ALA A 82 21.10 -10.79 -27.41
N VAL A 83 21.71 -10.84 -28.59
CA VAL A 83 21.82 -12.03 -29.42
C VAL A 83 23.28 -12.26 -29.76
N ARG A 84 23.72 -13.51 -29.60
CA ARG A 84 25.00 -13.97 -30.13
C ARG A 84 24.77 -15.10 -31.11
N ARG A 85 25.44 -15.03 -32.25
CA ARG A 85 25.36 -16.01 -33.34
C ARG A 85 26.73 -16.63 -33.53
N GLY A 86 26.79 -17.94 -33.70
CA GLY A 86 28.05 -18.65 -33.89
C GLY A 86 27.90 -20.15 -33.79
N HIS A 87 28.96 -20.87 -34.15
CA HIS A 87 28.97 -22.34 -34.12
C HIS A 87 29.20 -22.89 -32.71
N THR A 88 29.84 -22.12 -31.83
CA THR A 88 30.14 -22.50 -30.45
C THR A 88 29.29 -21.71 -29.46
N PRO A 89 28.84 -22.31 -28.34
CA PRO A 89 28.15 -21.60 -27.28
C PRO A 89 28.99 -20.43 -26.73
N PRO A 90 28.45 -19.22 -26.62
CA PRO A 90 29.13 -18.11 -25.95
C PRO A 90 29.23 -18.36 -24.44
N THR A 91 30.25 -17.79 -23.82
CA THR A 91 30.51 -17.86 -22.37
C THR A 91 30.69 -16.47 -21.77
N GLY A 92 30.50 -16.36 -20.46
CA GLY A 92 30.74 -15.14 -19.68
C GLY A 92 29.48 -14.35 -19.32
N PRO A 93 29.64 -13.25 -18.56
CA PRO A 93 28.52 -12.50 -18.02
C PRO A 93 27.80 -11.68 -19.09
N ILE A 94 26.50 -11.48 -18.87
CA ILE A 94 25.65 -10.60 -19.66
C ILE A 94 24.77 -9.77 -18.71
N SER A 95 24.65 -8.48 -19.02
CA SER A 95 23.78 -7.54 -18.31
C SER A 95 22.89 -6.85 -19.32
N LEU A 96 21.57 -6.87 -19.10
CA LEU A 96 20.58 -6.09 -19.85
C LEU A 96 19.95 -5.09 -18.89
N ALA A 97 19.80 -3.83 -19.26
CA ALA A 97 19.28 -2.78 -18.39
C ALA A 97 18.45 -1.73 -19.13
N ASN A 98 17.15 -1.71 -18.85
CA ASN A 98 16.27 -0.61 -19.26
C ASN A 98 16.02 0.36 -18.09
N GLY A 99 15.32 1.47 -18.35
CA GLY A 99 15.05 2.50 -17.33
C GLY A 99 14.26 2.05 -16.09
N ASN A 100 13.69 0.84 -16.10
CA ASN A 100 12.87 0.30 -15.01
C ASN A 100 13.52 -0.88 -14.28
N ALA A 101 14.37 -1.66 -14.95
CA ALA A 101 15.02 -2.83 -14.35
C ALA A 101 16.29 -3.24 -15.09
N ARG A 102 17.11 -4.02 -14.38
CA ARG A 102 18.34 -4.64 -14.88
C ARG A 102 18.35 -6.13 -14.58
N LEU A 103 18.77 -6.93 -15.55
CA LEU A 103 19.00 -8.36 -15.46
C LEU A 103 20.49 -8.63 -15.62
N ASP A 104 21.09 -9.28 -14.63
CA ASP A 104 22.45 -9.81 -14.68
C ASP A 104 22.40 -11.35 -14.69
N THR A 105 22.98 -11.95 -15.74
CA THR A 105 23.04 -13.41 -15.94
C THR A 105 24.30 -13.79 -16.73
N SER A 106 24.37 -15.02 -17.24
CA SER A 106 25.50 -15.57 -18.00
C SER A 106 25.05 -16.19 -19.32
N TRP A 107 25.94 -16.22 -20.32
CA TRP A 107 25.65 -16.87 -21.60
C TRP A 107 25.47 -18.39 -21.45
N GLU A 108 26.07 -18.99 -20.43
CA GLU A 108 25.89 -20.38 -20.02
C GLU A 108 24.41 -20.63 -19.63
N THR A 109 23.78 -19.70 -18.89
CA THR A 109 22.34 -19.77 -18.56
C THR A 109 21.47 -19.68 -19.81
N THR A 110 21.86 -18.87 -20.81
CA THR A 110 21.08 -18.66 -22.04
C THR A 110 21.11 -19.84 -23.00
N THR A 111 22.21 -20.60 -22.99
CA THR A 111 22.41 -21.78 -23.85
C THR A 111 21.92 -23.05 -23.17
N GLY A 112 22.06 -23.13 -21.84
CA GLY A 112 21.67 -24.28 -21.05
C GLY A 112 22.48 -25.53 -21.39
N ASN A 113 22.00 -26.68 -20.92
CA ASN A 113 22.66 -27.98 -21.15
C ASN A 113 22.14 -28.72 -22.40
N GLY A 114 21.30 -28.05 -23.21
CA GLY A 114 20.67 -28.63 -24.39
C GLY A 114 21.51 -28.53 -25.66
N THR A 115 20.97 -29.03 -26.78
CA THR A 115 21.60 -28.90 -28.09
C THR A 115 21.62 -27.43 -28.52
N TYR A 116 22.82 -26.89 -28.76
CA TYR A 116 22.99 -25.49 -29.13
C TYR A 116 22.54 -25.23 -30.58
N PRO A 117 21.53 -24.35 -30.83
CA PRO A 117 20.95 -24.16 -32.16
C PRO A 117 21.77 -23.20 -33.06
N GLY A 118 22.97 -22.80 -32.65
CA GLY A 118 23.81 -21.84 -33.38
C GLY A 118 23.58 -20.37 -33.00
N PHE A 119 22.74 -20.12 -32.00
CA PHE A 119 22.54 -18.79 -31.42
C PHE A 119 22.21 -18.87 -29.93
N ALA A 120 22.49 -17.79 -29.22
CA ALA A 120 22.08 -17.53 -27.85
C ALA A 120 21.34 -16.20 -27.77
N LEU A 121 20.21 -16.16 -27.07
CA LEU A 121 19.37 -14.97 -26.90
C LEU A 121 19.10 -14.77 -25.41
N ALA A 122 19.18 -13.51 -24.98
CA ALA A 122 18.64 -13.04 -23.71
C ALA A 122 17.81 -11.78 -23.97
N GLY A 123 16.72 -11.63 -23.23
CA GLY A 123 15.87 -10.46 -23.35
C GLY A 123 15.25 -10.02 -22.02
N LEU A 124 15.06 -8.71 -21.92
CA LEU A 124 14.44 -8.05 -20.78
C LEU A 124 13.37 -7.08 -21.27
N VAL A 125 12.12 -7.30 -20.89
CA VAL A 125 10.96 -6.49 -21.30
C VAL A 125 10.30 -5.91 -20.06
N SER A 126 10.18 -4.58 -19.99
CA SER A 126 9.50 -3.86 -18.91
C SER A 126 8.19 -3.26 -19.40
N TYR A 127 7.10 -3.48 -18.67
CA TYR A 127 5.77 -2.94 -18.98
C TYR A 127 5.48 -1.72 -18.10
N LYS A 128 5.26 -0.56 -18.74
CA LYS A 128 5.11 0.75 -18.06
C LYS A 128 3.72 0.99 -17.48
N THR A 129 2.70 0.22 -17.84
CA THR A 129 1.30 0.45 -17.39
C THR A 129 0.62 -0.76 -16.74
N MET A 130 1.29 -1.91 -16.71
CA MET A 130 0.66 -3.16 -16.29
C MET A 130 0.47 -3.26 -14.77
N GLU A 131 1.11 -2.40 -13.97
CA GLU A 131 1.04 -2.46 -12.51
C GLU A 131 -0.39 -2.39 -11.96
N ARG A 132 -1.31 -1.69 -12.65
CA ARG A 132 -2.70 -1.54 -12.18
C ARG A 132 -3.50 -2.84 -12.33
N SER A 133 -3.35 -3.52 -13.46
CA SER A 133 -4.08 -4.76 -13.77
C SER A 133 -3.69 -5.92 -12.85
N VAL A 134 -2.44 -5.93 -12.37
CA VAL A 134 -1.89 -7.01 -11.54
C VAL A 134 -1.90 -6.72 -10.04
N ASN A 135 -2.32 -5.52 -9.60
CA ASN A 135 -2.29 -5.09 -8.20
C ASN A 135 -3.35 -5.75 -7.29
N ASN A 136 -4.11 -6.73 -7.80
CA ASN A 136 -5.11 -7.46 -7.01
C ASN A 136 -4.81 -8.98 -6.92
N SER A 137 -3.74 -9.46 -7.55
CA SER A 137 -3.47 -10.90 -7.72
C SER A 137 -2.50 -11.45 -6.65
N PHE A 138 -2.82 -11.27 -5.37
CA PHE A 138 -1.93 -11.60 -4.23
C PHE A 138 -2.28 -12.89 -3.48
N GLN A 139 -3.20 -13.70 -4.02
CA GLN A 139 -3.79 -14.85 -3.31
C GLN A 139 -2.77 -15.89 -2.85
N TYR A 140 -1.70 -16.15 -3.60
CA TYR A 140 -0.66 -17.11 -3.22
C TYR A 140 0.35 -16.57 -2.18
N LEU A 141 0.29 -15.28 -1.84
CA LEU A 141 1.18 -14.68 -0.86
C LEU A 141 0.64 -14.85 0.57
N THR A 142 -0.68 -14.96 0.72
CA THR A 142 -1.34 -15.06 2.04
C THR A 142 -1.29 -16.46 2.65
N ASP A 143 -1.08 -17.50 1.85
CA ASP A 143 -1.04 -18.91 2.31
C ASP A 143 0.35 -19.36 2.81
N THR A 144 1.42 -18.61 2.51
CA THR A 144 2.79 -19.02 2.86
C THR A 144 3.27 -18.50 4.21
N ASP A 145 2.60 -17.53 4.82
CA ASP A 145 2.95 -17.03 6.16
C ASP A 145 2.37 -17.91 7.30
N THR A 146 1.61 -18.96 6.99
CA THR A 146 1.01 -19.86 8.00
C THR A 146 1.87 -21.07 8.38
N ASP A 147 2.95 -21.36 7.65
CA ASP A 147 3.69 -22.63 7.79
C ASP A 147 5.08 -22.52 8.46
N THR A 148 5.45 -21.37 9.00
CA THR A 148 6.66 -21.23 9.84
C THR A 148 6.32 -20.72 11.24
N ASP A 149 6.38 -21.66 12.18
CA ASP A 149 6.68 -21.54 13.61
C ASP A 149 5.68 -20.85 14.56
N THR A 150 5.04 -21.71 15.35
CA THR A 150 4.70 -21.55 16.78
C THR A 150 4.20 -20.19 17.28
N ALA A 151 2.92 -20.17 17.66
CA ALA A 151 2.37 -19.39 18.77
C ALA A 151 2.61 -17.86 18.73
N THR A 152 1.81 -17.15 17.94
CA THR A 152 1.10 -15.93 18.38
C THR A 152 0.09 -15.53 17.32
N ALA A 153 -1.09 -16.16 17.38
CA ALA A 153 -2.26 -15.81 16.59
C ALA A 153 -2.77 -14.40 17.00
N THR A 154 -2.15 -13.34 16.48
CA THR A 154 -2.67 -11.95 16.46
C THR A 154 -1.83 -11.02 15.55
N ALA A 155 -0.95 -11.54 14.69
CA ALA A 155 -0.34 -10.72 13.65
C ALA A 155 -1.37 -10.47 12.55
N SER A 156 -1.93 -9.25 12.51
CA SER A 156 -2.79 -8.78 11.43
C SER A 156 -2.10 -8.96 10.07
N LYS A 157 -2.81 -9.55 9.11
CA LYS A 157 -2.29 -9.84 7.76
C LYS A 157 -1.73 -8.57 7.11
N PRO A 158 -0.52 -8.60 6.51
CA PRO A 158 0.01 -7.45 5.79
C PRO A 158 -0.82 -7.17 4.55
N SER A 159 -0.94 -5.89 4.18
CA SER A 159 -1.47 -5.50 2.87
C SER A 159 -0.32 -5.40 1.87
N TYR A 160 -0.58 -5.84 0.63
CA TYR A 160 0.42 -5.84 -0.43
C TYR A 160 0.07 -4.80 -1.50
N GLN A 161 1.09 -4.14 -2.03
CA GLN A 161 0.98 -3.22 -3.16
C GLN A 161 2.18 -3.40 -4.09
N ILE A 162 1.95 -3.33 -5.40
CA ILE A 162 3.05 -3.36 -6.37
C ILE A 162 3.92 -2.10 -6.23
N SER A 163 5.23 -2.30 -6.20
CA SER A 163 6.23 -1.25 -6.00
C SER A 163 7.26 -1.13 -7.13
N SER A 164 7.18 -1.97 -8.16
CA SER A 164 7.98 -1.84 -9.38
C SER A 164 7.13 -1.97 -10.63
N LYS A 165 7.70 -1.69 -11.81
CA LYS A 165 7.12 -2.16 -13.08
C LYS A 165 7.23 -3.68 -13.17
N VAL A 166 6.33 -4.29 -13.94
CA VAL A 166 6.38 -5.73 -14.26
C VAL A 166 7.43 -5.93 -15.34
N VAL A 167 8.27 -6.94 -15.17
CA VAL A 167 9.41 -7.20 -16.06
C VAL A 167 9.47 -8.67 -16.43
N THR A 168 9.48 -8.98 -17.72
CA THR A 168 9.69 -10.33 -18.23
C THR A 168 11.15 -10.50 -18.63
N ALA A 169 11.80 -11.50 -18.04
CA ALA A 169 13.15 -11.91 -18.40
C ALA A 169 13.08 -13.28 -19.06
N PHE A 170 13.72 -13.45 -20.22
CA PHE A 170 13.71 -14.70 -20.96
C PHE A 170 15.02 -14.96 -21.68
N VAL A 171 15.24 -16.22 -22.05
CA VAL A 171 16.43 -16.67 -22.78
C VAL A 171 16.08 -17.70 -23.85
N SER A 172 17.04 -18.02 -24.73
CA SER A 172 16.90 -19.09 -25.74
C SER A 172 16.76 -20.49 -25.15
N ASN A 173 17.35 -20.75 -23.98
CA ASN A 173 17.21 -22.03 -23.28
C ASN A 173 15.73 -22.27 -22.92
N PRO A 174 15.13 -23.43 -23.31
CA PRO A 174 13.75 -23.75 -22.97
C PRO A 174 13.56 -24.23 -21.53
N ALA A 175 14.62 -24.74 -20.88
CA ALA A 175 14.56 -25.26 -19.52
C ALA A 175 14.91 -24.15 -18.51
N THR A 176 13.93 -23.30 -18.18
CA THR A 176 14.11 -22.13 -17.32
C THR A 176 13.42 -22.23 -15.96
N ASP A 177 12.71 -23.32 -15.68
CA ASP A 177 12.01 -23.52 -14.39
C ASP A 177 12.96 -23.76 -13.22
N HIS A 178 14.14 -24.32 -13.50
CA HIS A 178 15.18 -24.63 -12.53
C HIS A 178 16.56 -24.33 -13.11
N LEU A 179 17.06 -23.13 -12.87
CA LEU A 179 18.39 -22.70 -13.32
C LEU A 179 19.48 -23.24 -12.38
N ALA A 180 20.60 -23.66 -12.96
CA ALA A 180 21.77 -24.11 -12.20
C ALA A 180 22.41 -22.97 -11.40
N GLN A 181 22.37 -21.74 -11.93
CA GLN A 181 22.78 -20.52 -11.24
C GLN A 181 21.61 -19.53 -11.25
N PRO A 182 21.30 -18.91 -10.10
CA PRO A 182 20.23 -17.92 -10.03
C PRO A 182 20.59 -16.66 -10.79
N VAL A 183 19.57 -16.00 -11.34
CA VAL A 183 19.71 -14.70 -12.01
C VAL A 183 19.47 -13.57 -11.03
N SER A 184 20.18 -12.46 -11.23
CA SER A 184 20.03 -11.25 -10.41
C SER A 184 19.22 -10.22 -11.18
N LEU A 185 18.11 -9.78 -10.60
CA LEU A 185 17.21 -8.77 -11.14
C LEU A 185 17.17 -7.56 -10.22
N THR A 186 17.53 -6.40 -10.73
CA THR A 186 17.45 -5.12 -10.01
C THR A 186 16.26 -4.32 -10.54
N PHE A 187 15.32 -3.97 -9.66
CA PHE A 187 14.11 -3.22 -10.00
C PHE A 187 14.17 -1.82 -9.45
N LYS A 188 13.72 -0.84 -10.23
CA LYS A 188 13.49 0.53 -9.77
C LYS A 188 12.11 0.64 -9.10
N HIS A 189 12.07 1.32 -7.96
CA HIS A 189 10.84 1.57 -7.23
C HIS A 189 9.98 2.62 -7.93
N LEU A 190 8.65 2.41 -7.92
CA LEU A 190 7.67 3.38 -8.39
C LEU A 190 7.64 4.63 -7.50
N GLN A 191 7.94 4.47 -6.21
CA GLN A 191 8.01 5.55 -5.24
C GLN A 191 9.27 5.39 -4.39
N VAL A 192 9.97 6.50 -4.13
CA VAL A 192 11.18 6.49 -3.29
C VAL A 192 10.76 6.39 -1.83
N ARG A 193 10.85 5.18 -1.25
CA ARG A 193 10.53 4.90 0.15
C ARG A 193 11.55 3.91 0.71
N ALA A 194 12.10 4.24 1.88
CA ALA A 194 13.03 3.34 2.57
C ALA A 194 12.27 2.25 3.34
N GLU A 195 12.89 1.09 3.49
CA GLU A 195 12.38 0.00 4.31
C GLU A 195 12.30 0.44 5.78
N SER A 196 11.24 0.02 6.48
CA SER A 196 11.01 0.35 7.89
C SER A 196 10.41 -0.86 8.61
N ALA A 197 10.24 -0.77 9.94
CA ALA A 197 9.56 -1.82 10.70
C ALA A 197 8.11 -2.08 10.23
N GLU A 198 7.52 -1.13 9.51
CA GLU A 198 6.12 -1.13 9.07
C GLU A 198 5.99 -1.49 7.58
N MET A 199 7.10 -1.54 6.85
CA MET A 199 7.13 -1.70 5.41
C MET A 199 8.34 -2.53 4.99
N SER A 200 8.09 -3.63 4.27
CA SER A 200 9.15 -4.44 3.68
C SER A 200 8.94 -4.69 2.19
N TYR A 201 10.04 -4.87 1.45
CA TYR A 201 9.99 -5.23 0.04
C TYR A 201 10.11 -6.75 -0.15
N THR A 202 9.33 -7.29 -1.08
CA THR A 202 9.30 -8.72 -1.41
C THR A 202 9.38 -8.93 -2.92
N CYS A 203 10.30 -9.79 -3.35
CA CYS A 203 10.44 -10.21 -4.74
C CYS A 203 9.43 -11.31 -5.07
N VAL A 204 8.71 -11.17 -6.19
CA VAL A 204 7.74 -12.16 -6.64
C VAL A 204 7.84 -12.39 -8.14
N PHE A 205 7.28 -13.50 -8.57
CA PHE A 205 7.06 -13.82 -9.97
C PHE A 205 5.60 -14.14 -10.25
N TRP A 206 5.20 -13.99 -11.50
CA TRP A 206 3.86 -14.29 -11.96
C TRP A 206 3.72 -15.81 -12.15
N SER A 207 3.03 -16.46 -11.22
CA SER A 207 2.72 -17.87 -11.33
C SER A 207 1.44 -18.04 -12.11
N GLU A 208 1.52 -18.68 -13.28
CA GLU A 208 0.34 -19.10 -14.03
C GLU A 208 -0.41 -20.20 -13.27
N GLY A 209 -1.74 -20.18 -13.31
CA GLY A 209 -2.56 -21.18 -12.65
C GLY A 209 -2.38 -22.56 -13.28
N ARG A 210 -2.31 -23.62 -12.46
CA ARG A 210 -2.21 -25.03 -12.91
C ARG A 210 -3.45 -25.53 -13.66
N VAL A 211 -4.54 -24.73 -13.69
CA VAL A 211 -5.80 -25.02 -14.36
C VAL A 211 -6.13 -23.84 -15.25
N GLN A 212 -6.43 -24.09 -16.53
CA GLN A 212 -6.75 -23.07 -17.55
C GLN A 212 -7.86 -22.07 -17.12
N GLU A 213 -8.69 -22.46 -16.14
CA GLU A 213 -9.78 -21.66 -15.57
C GLU A 213 -9.33 -20.64 -14.50
N ALA A 214 -8.24 -20.91 -13.77
CA ALA A 214 -7.70 -20.03 -12.75
C ALA A 214 -6.59 -19.18 -13.38
N GLY A 215 -6.81 -17.87 -13.51
CA GLY A 215 -5.77 -16.96 -14.03
C GLY A 215 -4.50 -16.92 -13.14
N GLY A 216 -3.50 -16.15 -13.55
CA GLY A 216 -2.23 -16.07 -12.82
C GLY A 216 -2.30 -15.27 -11.50
N ALA A 217 -1.33 -15.50 -10.62
CA ALA A 217 -1.13 -14.68 -9.42
C ALA A 217 0.33 -14.65 -8.95
N TRP A 218 0.67 -13.64 -8.15
CA TRP A 218 2.02 -13.41 -7.66
C TRP A 218 2.44 -14.46 -6.62
N SER A 219 3.65 -15.02 -6.78
CA SER A 219 4.22 -16.00 -5.86
C SER A 219 5.68 -15.66 -5.50
N ARG A 220 6.11 -16.00 -4.28
CA ARG A 220 7.49 -15.84 -3.80
C ARG A 220 8.40 -17.02 -4.19
N ARG A 221 7.84 -18.13 -4.69
CA ARG A 221 8.59 -19.38 -4.87
C ARG A 221 9.78 -19.21 -5.83
N GLY A 222 10.95 -19.66 -5.42
CA GLY A 222 12.16 -19.57 -6.23
C GLY A 222 12.72 -18.15 -6.42
N CYS A 223 12.22 -17.14 -5.68
CA CYS A 223 12.74 -15.78 -5.71
C CYS A 223 12.97 -15.25 -4.29
N THR A 224 14.13 -14.68 -4.03
CA THR A 224 14.52 -14.13 -2.74
C THR A 224 15.05 -12.71 -2.89
N LYS A 225 14.65 -11.81 -1.97
CA LYS A 225 15.25 -10.46 -1.87
C LYS A 225 16.69 -10.59 -1.38
N VAL A 226 17.63 -10.00 -2.11
CA VAL A 226 19.05 -9.91 -1.70
C VAL A 226 19.28 -8.64 -0.91
N THR A 227 18.91 -7.50 -1.48
CA THR A 227 19.03 -6.19 -0.84
C THR A 227 17.96 -5.24 -1.35
N SER A 228 17.59 -4.26 -0.53
CA SER A 228 16.68 -3.20 -0.92
C SER A 228 17.15 -1.88 -0.32
N ASN A 229 17.04 -0.82 -1.11
CA ASN A 229 17.26 0.56 -0.70
C ASN A 229 16.00 1.39 -1.04
N ALA A 230 16.03 2.70 -0.79
CA ALA A 230 14.84 3.52 -1.02
C ALA A 230 14.37 3.58 -2.49
N THR A 231 15.26 3.30 -3.43
CA THR A 231 15.06 3.51 -4.86
C THR A 231 15.02 2.22 -5.69
N HIS A 232 15.63 1.14 -5.19
CA HIS A 232 15.84 -0.10 -5.92
C HIS A 232 15.81 -1.30 -4.99
N THR A 233 15.34 -2.43 -5.52
CA THR A 233 15.40 -3.74 -4.86
C THR A 233 16.08 -4.73 -5.79
N VAL A 234 17.01 -5.52 -5.24
CA VAL A 234 17.72 -6.59 -5.93
C VAL A 234 17.15 -7.94 -5.51
N CYS A 235 16.75 -8.72 -6.49
CA CYS A 235 16.15 -10.04 -6.35
C CYS A 235 17.06 -11.10 -6.96
N SER A 236 17.18 -12.24 -6.29
CA SER A 236 17.84 -13.44 -6.79
C SER A 236 16.77 -14.50 -7.06
N CYS A 237 16.64 -14.94 -8.31
CA CYS A 237 15.61 -15.90 -8.74
C CYS A 237 16.23 -17.12 -9.41
N THR A 238 15.68 -18.31 -9.13
CA THR A 238 16.17 -19.60 -9.65
C THR A 238 15.48 -20.02 -10.95
N HIS A 239 14.66 -19.14 -11.55
CA HIS A 239 13.94 -19.37 -12.78
C HIS A 239 13.81 -18.06 -13.58
N LEU A 240 13.35 -18.16 -14.83
CA LEU A 240 13.02 -17.00 -15.68
C LEU A 240 11.51 -16.99 -15.96
N SER A 241 10.91 -15.81 -15.83
CA SER A 241 9.47 -15.56 -15.92
C SER A 241 9.22 -14.05 -15.97
N SER A 242 8.01 -13.63 -15.59
CA SER A 242 7.65 -12.24 -15.32
C SER A 242 7.71 -11.95 -13.82
N PHE A 243 8.40 -10.88 -13.46
CA PHE A 243 8.74 -10.53 -12.09
C PHE A 243 8.24 -9.14 -11.71
N ALA A 244 8.06 -8.94 -10.42
CA ALA A 244 7.80 -7.64 -9.82
C ALA A 244 8.30 -7.59 -8.37
N VAL A 245 8.38 -6.38 -7.82
CA VAL A 245 8.62 -6.14 -6.40
C VAL A 245 7.33 -5.64 -5.78
N LEU A 246 6.93 -6.27 -4.67
CA LEU A 246 5.80 -5.86 -3.84
C LEU A 246 6.32 -5.15 -2.59
N MET A 247 5.53 -4.21 -2.12
CA MET A 247 5.64 -3.57 -0.83
C MET A 247 4.59 -4.21 0.09
N ALA A 248 5.04 -4.83 1.18
CA ALA A 248 4.19 -5.35 2.24
C ALA A 248 4.13 -4.33 3.37
N LEU A 249 2.91 -3.88 3.71
CA LEU A 249 2.62 -2.94 4.78
C LEU A 249 2.11 -3.70 6.00
N TYR A 250 2.84 -3.65 7.10
CA TYR A 250 2.47 -4.29 8.36
C TYR A 250 1.68 -3.33 9.24
N PRO A 251 0.51 -3.75 9.77
CA PRO A 251 -0.23 -2.91 10.69
C PRO A 251 0.57 -2.72 11.99
N VAL A 252 0.83 -1.46 12.33
CA VAL A 252 1.69 -1.09 13.45
C VAL A 252 1.00 -1.37 14.78
N LYS A 253 1.56 -2.30 15.56
CA LYS A 253 1.07 -2.65 16.91
C LYS A 253 1.13 -1.51 17.93
N HIS A 254 1.94 -0.46 17.71
CA HIS A 254 2.08 0.65 18.66
C HIS A 254 0.77 1.38 18.97
N THR A 255 -0.18 1.42 18.02
CA THR A 255 -1.50 2.02 18.27
C THR A 255 -2.34 1.19 19.24
N PHE A 256 -2.12 -0.12 19.32
CA PHE A 256 -2.89 -1.02 20.17
C PHE A 256 -2.58 -0.81 21.66
N GLU A 257 -1.32 -0.61 22.03
CA GLU A 257 -0.93 -0.41 23.44
C GLU A 257 -1.47 0.90 24.01
N LEU A 258 -1.30 2.01 23.28
CA LEU A 258 -1.85 3.31 23.64
C LEU A 258 -3.38 3.28 23.67
N ARG A 259 -4.02 2.60 22.71
CA ARG A 259 -5.48 2.43 22.68
C ARG A 259 -5.99 1.60 23.85
N LEU A 260 -5.30 0.52 24.20
CA LEU A 260 -5.65 -0.34 25.34
C LEU A 260 -5.55 0.44 26.65
N LEU A 261 -4.45 1.17 26.86
CA LEU A 261 -4.26 1.99 28.04
C LEU A 261 -5.34 3.08 28.15
N THR A 262 -5.64 3.74 27.03
CA THR A 262 -6.70 4.77 26.96
C THR A 262 -8.07 4.16 27.28
N TRP A 263 -8.40 2.99 26.72
CA TRP A 263 -9.69 2.35 26.93
C TRP A 263 -9.88 1.86 28.37
N LEU A 264 -8.84 1.29 28.98
CA LEU A 264 -8.84 0.89 30.39
C LEU A 264 -8.95 2.11 31.32
N GLY A 265 -8.10 3.13 31.11
CA GLY A 265 -8.08 4.33 31.93
C GLY A 265 -9.41 5.09 31.89
N LEU A 266 -9.98 5.24 30.69
CA LEU A 266 -11.24 5.97 30.51
C LEU A 266 -12.42 5.19 31.08
N SER A 267 -12.45 3.87 30.94
CA SER A 267 -13.50 3.03 31.54
C SER A 267 -13.51 3.11 33.07
N VAL A 268 -12.34 3.09 33.70
CA VAL A 268 -12.20 3.28 35.16
C VAL A 268 -12.63 4.70 35.57
N SER A 269 -12.25 5.72 34.79
CA SER A 269 -12.68 7.11 34.99
C SER A 269 -14.21 7.25 34.98
N VAL A 270 -14.88 6.72 33.95
CA VAL A 270 -16.34 6.79 33.81
C VAL A 270 -17.06 6.16 35.00
N VAL A 271 -16.60 4.99 35.47
CA VAL A 271 -17.19 4.33 36.66
C VAL A 271 -16.99 5.18 37.91
N CYS A 272 -15.80 5.74 38.11
CA CYS A 272 -15.52 6.61 39.26
C CYS A 272 -16.37 7.89 39.24
N LEU A 273 -16.46 8.56 38.09
CA LEU A 273 -17.29 9.76 37.91
C LEU A 273 -18.78 9.47 38.14
N LEU A 274 -19.27 8.31 37.68
CA LEU A 274 -20.65 7.89 37.92
C LEU A 274 -20.94 7.76 39.42
N LEU A 275 -20.05 7.12 40.18
CA LEU A 275 -20.17 6.99 41.63
C LEU A 275 -20.14 8.37 42.32
N CYS A 276 -19.27 9.28 41.90
CA CYS A 276 -19.24 10.66 42.41
C CYS A 276 -20.55 11.42 42.13
N ILE A 277 -21.11 11.30 40.93
CA ILE A 277 -22.38 11.93 40.58
C ILE A 277 -23.52 11.37 41.46
N LEU A 278 -23.58 10.05 41.63
CA LEU A 278 -24.59 9.39 42.46
C LEU A 278 -24.48 9.80 43.93
N THR A 279 -23.27 9.90 44.49
CA THR A 279 -23.08 10.31 45.89
C THR A 279 -23.53 11.75 46.13
N PHE A 280 -23.17 12.70 45.26
CA PHE A 280 -23.62 14.09 45.36
C PHE A 280 -25.12 14.26 45.12
N TRP A 281 -25.71 13.43 44.25
CA TRP A 281 -27.15 13.49 43.96
C TRP A 281 -28.01 12.90 45.09
N LEU A 282 -27.64 11.73 45.61
CA LEU A 282 -28.40 11.01 46.65
C LEU A 282 -28.20 11.60 48.05
N CYS A 283 -27.00 12.14 48.35
CA CYS A 283 -26.70 12.64 49.69
C CYS A 283 -27.13 14.10 49.86
N ARG A 284 -28.42 14.30 50.17
CA ARG A 284 -29.02 15.62 50.42
C ARG A 284 -28.34 16.40 51.55
N SER A 285 -27.72 15.70 52.50
CA SER A 285 -27.01 16.31 53.64
C SER A 285 -25.69 17.00 53.25
N ILE A 286 -25.13 16.71 52.07
CA ILE A 286 -23.84 17.24 51.59
C ILE A 286 -24.06 18.34 50.53
N GLN A 287 -25.32 18.66 50.19
CA GLN A 287 -25.66 19.65 49.17
C GLN A 287 -25.33 21.07 49.63
N GLY A 288 -24.43 21.74 48.91
CA GLY A 288 -24.03 23.13 49.08
C GLY A 288 -23.36 23.66 47.80
N THR A 289 -23.05 24.95 47.74
CA THR A 289 -22.56 25.60 46.50
C THR A 289 -21.29 24.94 45.95
N ARG A 290 -20.36 24.52 46.82
CA ARG A 290 -19.15 23.79 46.41
C ARG A 290 -19.45 22.41 45.84
N THR A 291 -20.36 21.66 46.46
CA THR A 291 -20.71 20.31 45.97
C THR A 291 -21.55 20.36 44.71
N THR A 292 -22.33 21.42 44.49
CA THR A 292 -22.96 21.68 43.19
C THR A 292 -21.93 21.97 42.10
N ILE A 293 -20.86 22.73 42.38
CA ILE A 293 -19.78 22.98 41.42
C ILE A 293 -19.07 21.66 41.05
N HIS A 294 -18.69 20.85 42.04
CA HIS A 294 -18.09 19.54 41.80
C HIS A 294 -19.03 18.59 41.03
N LEU A 295 -20.33 18.61 41.31
CA LEU A 295 -21.32 17.82 40.57
C LEU A 295 -21.31 18.19 39.07
N HIS A 296 -21.37 19.48 38.74
CA HIS A 296 -21.36 19.94 37.35
C HIS A 296 -20.02 19.67 36.66
N LEU A 297 -18.89 19.77 37.37
CA LEU A 297 -17.57 19.35 36.89
C LEU A 297 -17.56 17.86 36.52
N CYS A 298 -18.03 16.99 37.43
CA CYS A 298 -18.10 15.54 37.20
C CYS A 298 -19.04 15.20 36.03
N VAL A 299 -20.17 15.90 35.90
CA VAL A 299 -21.11 15.71 34.78
C VAL A 299 -20.45 16.09 33.43
N CYS A 300 -19.72 17.21 33.37
CA CYS A 300 -19.01 17.60 32.14
C CYS A 300 -17.96 16.56 31.74
N LEU A 301 -17.14 16.09 32.68
CA LEU A 301 -16.12 15.07 32.41
C LEU A 301 -16.75 13.71 32.04
N PHE A 302 -17.83 13.31 32.73
CA PHE A 302 -18.52 12.06 32.43
C PHE A 302 -19.08 12.05 31.00
N ILE A 303 -19.69 13.15 30.55
CA ILE A 303 -20.19 13.26 29.18
C ILE A 303 -19.02 13.31 28.18
N ALA A 304 -17.94 14.04 28.48
CA ALA A 304 -16.76 14.08 27.62
C ALA A 304 -16.15 12.68 27.42
N ASP A 305 -15.96 11.92 28.50
CA ASP A 305 -15.41 10.56 28.46
C ASP A 305 -16.32 9.61 27.67
N LEU A 306 -17.65 9.68 27.85
CA LEU A 306 -18.61 8.89 27.06
C LEU A 306 -18.57 9.24 25.57
N VAL A 307 -18.53 10.53 25.24
CA VAL A 307 -18.40 10.99 23.84
C VAL A 307 -17.08 10.52 23.24
N PHE A 308 -15.98 10.52 24.01
CA PHE A 308 -14.69 10.03 23.55
C PHE A 308 -14.68 8.52 23.31
N ILE A 309 -15.25 7.71 24.22
CA ILE A 309 -15.39 6.26 24.04
C ILE A 309 -16.27 5.93 22.83
N SER A 310 -17.38 6.65 22.66
CA SER A 310 -18.25 6.46 21.50
C SER A 310 -17.57 6.90 20.20
N GLY A 311 -16.79 7.98 20.26
CA GLY A 311 -16.09 8.56 19.11
C GLY A 311 -14.96 7.69 18.58
N ILE A 312 -14.19 7.04 19.45
CA ILE A 312 -13.06 6.18 19.05
C ILE A 312 -13.52 4.92 18.28
N SER A 313 -14.77 4.52 18.46
CA SER A 313 -15.36 3.33 17.83
C SER A 313 -16.04 3.62 16.49
N HIS A 314 -16.39 4.88 16.20
CA HIS A 314 -17.21 5.26 15.05
C HIS A 314 -16.65 6.51 14.31
N THR A 315 -15.44 6.39 13.75
CA THR A 315 -14.79 7.48 12.98
C THR A 315 -15.09 7.48 11.48
N GLU A 316 -15.92 6.57 10.97
CA GLU A 316 -16.10 6.40 9.50
C GLU A 316 -16.93 7.51 8.84
N SER A 317 -17.79 8.21 9.58
CA SER A 317 -18.61 9.29 9.02
C SER A 317 -17.98 10.67 9.24
N LYS A 318 -17.72 11.40 8.14
CA LYS A 318 -17.16 12.77 8.19
C LYS A 318 -18.00 13.70 9.06
N GLY A 319 -19.34 13.63 8.94
CA GLY A 319 -20.27 14.41 9.75
C GLY A 319 -20.22 14.06 11.24
N GLY A 320 -20.16 12.76 11.57
CA GLY A 320 -20.07 12.30 12.95
C GLY A 320 -18.79 12.77 13.64
N CYS A 321 -17.65 12.73 12.94
CA CYS A 321 -16.37 13.22 13.48
C CYS A 321 -16.43 14.72 13.84
N LYS A 322 -17.07 15.55 13.01
CA LYS A 322 -17.23 16.99 13.31
C LYS A 322 -18.05 17.21 14.59
N VAL A 323 -19.15 16.48 14.74
CA VAL A 323 -20.04 16.57 15.91
C VAL A 323 -19.33 16.10 17.17
N VAL A 324 -18.63 14.96 17.12
CA VAL A 324 -17.85 14.43 18.25
C VAL A 324 -16.78 15.44 18.69
N ALA A 325 -16.03 16.00 17.75
CA ALA A 325 -15.01 17.01 18.05
C ALA A 325 -15.60 18.28 18.68
N GLY A 326 -16.75 18.76 18.18
CA GLY A 326 -17.46 19.90 18.76
C GLY A 326 -17.97 19.63 20.18
N LEU A 327 -18.56 18.45 20.43
CA LEU A 327 -19.03 18.05 21.75
C LEU A 327 -17.86 17.92 22.74
N LEU A 328 -16.77 17.26 22.37
CA LEU A 328 -15.59 17.15 23.21
C LEU A 328 -15.02 18.52 23.57
N HIS A 329 -14.92 19.42 22.58
CA HIS A 329 -14.42 20.77 22.83
C HIS A 329 -15.31 21.52 23.83
N LEU A 330 -16.64 21.43 23.69
CA LEU A 330 -17.58 22.06 24.62
C LEU A 330 -17.46 21.50 26.03
N PHE A 331 -17.48 20.18 26.21
CA PHE A 331 -17.46 19.57 27.54
C PHE A 331 -16.12 19.73 28.26
N PHE A 332 -14.99 19.68 27.54
CA PHE A 332 -13.69 19.97 28.14
C PHE A 332 -13.57 21.44 28.55
N LEU A 333 -13.99 22.40 27.71
CA LEU A 333 -14.03 23.81 28.14
C LEU A 333 -14.99 24.04 29.30
N GLY A 334 -16.10 23.32 29.33
CA GLY A 334 -17.02 23.26 30.47
C GLY A 334 -16.30 22.81 31.73
N SER A 335 -15.55 21.71 31.67
CA SER A 335 -14.77 21.21 32.80
C SER A 335 -13.73 22.24 33.30
N PHE A 336 -13.01 22.90 32.38
CA PHE A 336 -12.09 23.98 32.73
C PHE A 336 -12.79 25.15 33.40
N SER A 337 -13.97 25.52 32.91
CA SER A 337 -14.75 26.65 33.45
C SER A 337 -15.31 26.34 34.85
N TRP A 338 -15.81 25.13 35.07
CA TRP A 338 -16.26 24.68 36.39
C TRP A 338 -15.10 24.53 37.38
N MET A 339 -13.93 24.04 36.94
CA MET A 339 -12.72 23.97 37.76
C MET A 339 -12.20 25.38 38.13
N LEU A 340 -12.29 26.35 37.21
CA LEU A 340 -11.98 27.75 37.50
C LEU A 340 -12.93 28.32 38.56
N LEU A 341 -14.24 28.07 38.44
CA LEU A 341 -15.23 28.50 39.43
C LEU A 341 -14.99 27.86 40.79
N GLU A 342 -14.55 26.60 40.82
CA GLU A 342 -14.13 25.93 42.05
C GLU A 342 -12.95 26.66 42.69
N GLY A 343 -11.91 26.99 41.91
CA GLY A 343 -10.75 27.74 42.38
C GLY A 343 -11.11 29.12 42.94
N VAL A 344 -12.02 29.86 42.26
CA VAL A 344 -12.54 31.15 42.73
C VAL A 344 -13.33 30.98 44.02
N GLN A 345 -14.20 29.97 44.11
CA GLN A 345 -14.99 29.68 45.31
C GLN A 345 -14.09 29.36 46.51
N LEU A 346 -13.03 28.57 46.32
CA LEU A 346 -12.03 28.28 47.36
C LEU A 346 -11.28 29.54 47.79
N TYR A 347 -10.86 30.37 46.84
CA TYR A 347 -10.20 31.65 47.13
C TYR A 347 -11.07 32.58 47.99
N LEU A 348 -12.34 32.76 47.61
CA LEU A 348 -13.27 33.61 48.36
C LEU A 348 -13.51 33.09 49.78
N MET A 349 -13.62 31.76 49.93
CA MET A 349 -13.81 31.13 51.24
C MET A 349 -12.60 31.33 52.17
N VAL A 350 -11.38 31.28 51.64
CA VAL A 350 -10.14 31.38 52.43
C VAL A 350 -9.78 32.83 52.75
N VAL A 351 -9.85 33.73 51.76
CA VAL A 351 -9.31 35.09 51.88
C VAL A 351 -10.34 36.10 52.36
N LEU A 352 -11.59 35.97 51.91
CA LEU A 352 -12.59 37.01 52.16
C LEU A 352 -13.36 36.84 53.48
N VAL A 353 -13.24 35.70 54.20
CA VAL A 353 -13.85 35.42 55.53
C VAL A 353 -15.34 35.84 55.65
N PHE A 354 -16.07 35.91 54.53
CA PHE A 354 -17.49 36.25 54.50
C PHE A 354 -18.27 35.12 53.84
N ASN A 355 -19.49 34.91 54.35
CA ASN A 355 -20.48 33.95 53.88
C ASN A 355 -21.04 34.32 52.49
N SER A 356 -20.14 34.53 51.52
CA SER A 356 -20.42 35.08 50.20
C SER A 356 -20.59 33.94 49.21
N THR A 357 -21.73 33.25 49.26
CA THR A 357 -22.12 32.32 48.20
C THR A 357 -22.32 33.09 46.90
N ILE A 358 -21.57 32.75 45.85
CA ILE A 358 -21.78 33.28 44.50
C ILE A 358 -23.22 32.94 44.09
N ARG A 359 -23.97 33.93 43.56
CA ARG A 359 -25.34 33.67 43.13
C ARG A 359 -25.35 32.59 42.04
N PRO A 360 -26.29 31.62 42.10
CA PRO A 360 -26.32 30.50 41.16
C PRO A 360 -26.40 30.94 39.69
N LEU A 361 -27.07 32.07 39.41
CA LEU A 361 -27.13 32.64 38.05
C LEU A 361 -25.75 32.93 37.45
N TYR A 362 -24.82 33.50 38.23
CA TYR A 362 -23.46 33.79 37.74
C TYR A 362 -22.63 32.52 37.57
N LEU A 363 -22.82 31.52 38.45
CA LEU A 363 -22.17 30.21 38.31
C LEU A 363 -22.56 29.53 37.00
N TYR A 364 -23.86 29.47 36.66
CA TYR A 364 -24.31 28.87 35.41
C TYR A 364 -23.91 29.69 34.17
N ALA A 365 -23.97 31.02 34.26
CA ALA A 365 -23.57 31.90 33.16
C ALA A 365 -22.08 31.73 32.79
N VAL A 366 -21.19 31.66 33.78
CA VAL A 366 -19.76 31.46 33.54
C VAL A 366 -19.46 29.99 33.22
N GLY A 367 -20.04 29.05 33.97
CA GLY A 367 -19.75 27.62 33.87
C GLY A 367 -20.16 27.00 32.54
N TYR A 368 -21.26 27.46 31.92
CA TYR A 368 -21.73 26.95 30.63
C TYR A 368 -21.71 27.99 29.51
N GLY A 369 -22.00 29.26 29.82
CA GLY A 369 -22.08 30.32 28.82
C GLY A 369 -20.72 30.66 28.19
N LEU A 370 -19.65 30.71 28.99
CA LEU A 370 -18.30 30.98 28.49
C LEU A 370 -17.80 29.85 27.54
N PRO A 371 -17.87 28.55 27.91
CA PRO A 371 -17.60 27.44 27.00
C PRO A 371 -18.38 27.50 25.69
N LEU A 372 -19.68 27.75 25.78
CA LEU A 372 -20.56 27.78 24.61
C LEU A 372 -20.19 28.92 23.66
N ALA A 373 -19.92 30.11 24.19
CA ALA A 373 -19.51 31.25 23.40
C ALA A 373 -18.20 31.00 22.64
N ILE A 374 -17.21 30.40 23.31
CA ILE A 374 -15.92 30.07 22.68
C ILE A 374 -16.12 29.06 21.55
N VAL A 375 -16.87 27.99 21.78
CA VAL A 375 -17.12 26.95 20.76
C VAL A 375 -17.87 27.54 19.55
N ILE A 376 -18.86 28.41 19.75
CA ILE A 376 -19.58 29.09 18.67
C ILE A 376 -18.63 29.95 17.84
N ILE A 377 -17.79 30.77 18.49
CA ILE A 377 -16.81 31.63 17.80
C ILE A 377 -15.80 30.77 17.03
N SER A 378 -15.29 29.69 17.61
CA SER A 378 -14.37 28.77 16.95
C SER A 378 -15.01 28.07 15.75
N ALA A 379 -16.28 27.66 15.86
CA ALA A 379 -17.00 27.02 14.76
C ALA A 379 -17.27 27.98 13.58
N ILE A 380 -17.55 29.26 13.87
CA ILE A 380 -17.76 30.29 12.84
C ILE A 380 -16.44 30.66 12.14
N THR A 381 -15.35 30.78 12.91
CA THR A 381 -14.06 31.25 12.38
C THR A 381 -13.29 30.17 11.62
N ASN A 382 -13.42 28.89 11.99
CA ASN A 382 -12.76 27.79 11.30
C ASN A 382 -13.63 26.50 11.29
N PRO A 383 -14.66 26.44 10.42
CA PRO A 383 -15.56 25.29 10.33
C PRO A 383 -14.88 24.01 9.82
N ASP A 384 -13.71 24.14 9.18
CA ASP A 384 -12.89 23.03 8.70
C ASP A 384 -11.89 22.53 9.74
N GLY A 385 -11.70 23.27 10.85
CA GLY A 385 -10.86 22.84 11.98
C GLY A 385 -11.46 21.68 12.78
N TYR A 386 -12.77 21.46 12.71
CA TYR A 386 -13.43 20.29 13.28
C TYR A 386 -13.61 19.23 12.19
N GLY A 387 -12.65 18.31 12.05
CA GLY A 387 -12.73 17.18 11.11
C GLY A 387 -11.36 16.60 10.76
N THR A 388 -11.33 15.37 10.23
CA THR A 388 -10.10 14.77 9.70
C THR A 388 -10.03 15.04 8.20
N THR A 389 -8.83 15.36 7.70
CA THR A 389 -8.54 15.53 6.25
C THR A 389 -8.27 14.20 5.53
N GLN A 390 -8.54 13.06 6.19
CA GLN A 390 -8.26 11.76 5.58
C GLN A 390 -9.30 11.46 4.49
N GLN A 391 -8.75 11.25 3.29
CA GLN A 391 -9.43 11.15 2.01
C GLN A 391 -9.73 9.70 1.65
#